data_AF-A0A0P9HYH1-F1
#
_entry.id   AF-A0A0P9HYH1-F1
#
_cell.length_a   1.000
_cell.length_b   1.000
_cell.length_c   1.000
_cell.angle_alpha   90.00
_cell.angle_beta   90.00
_cell.angle_gamma   90.00
#
_symmetry.space_group_name_H-M   'P 1'
#
loop_
_entity.id
_entity.type
_entity.pdbx_description
1 polymer ?
#
loop_
_entity_poly.entity_id
_entity_poly.type
_entity_poly.pdbx_seq_one_letter_code
_entity_poly.pdbx_strand_id
1 'polypeptide(L)'
;MVFVQLPELQAYTQHAEVSVVESVKAASSINMPLDGDVVEVNSALDATPELVNEDALGAGWFFRFVPQDANAIHGLLDQDAYDRLIKANAET
;
A
#
# COMPACT_ATOMS: atom_id res chain seq x y z
N MET A 1 12.88 6.11 -2.40
CA MET A 1 11.67 6.86 -2.78
C MET A 1 12.02 8.34 -2.80
N VAL A 2 11.31 9.21 -3.54
CA VAL A 2 11.51 10.68 -3.42
C VAL A 2 10.26 11.41 -2.97
N PHE A 3 9.07 10.85 -3.19
CA PHE A 3 7.81 11.44 -2.74
C PHE A 3 6.74 10.36 -2.52
N VAL A 4 5.85 10.60 -1.57
CA VAL A 4 4.68 9.79 -1.26
C VAL A 4 3.49 10.72 -1.08
N GLN A 5 2.44 10.56 -1.88
CA GLN A 5 1.14 11.19 -1.66
C GLN A 5 0.31 10.30 -0.73
N LEU A 6 0.14 10.73 0.51
CA LEU A 6 -0.70 10.03 1.49
C LEU A 6 -2.20 10.25 1.20
N PRO A 7 -3.06 9.27 1.51
CA PRO A 7 -4.51 9.41 1.36
C PRO A 7 -5.12 10.43 2.32
N GLU A 8 -6.35 10.84 2.01
CA GLU A 8 -7.20 11.53 2.98
C GLU A 8 -7.88 10.51 3.92
N LEU A 9 -8.25 10.95 5.11
CA LEU A 9 -9.01 10.12 6.06
C LEU A 9 -10.48 10.05 5.65
N GLN A 10 -10.80 9.12 4.75
CA GLN A 10 -12.14 8.89 4.22
C GLN A 10 -12.36 7.44 3.76
N ALA A 11 -13.58 7.15 3.30
CA ALA A 11 -13.93 5.89 2.67
C ALA A 11 -13.37 5.79 1.24
N TYR A 12 -12.80 4.63 0.91
CA TYR A 12 -12.36 4.27 -0.44
C TYR A 12 -13.01 2.95 -0.85
N THR A 13 -13.27 2.79 -2.15
CA THR A 13 -13.70 1.52 -2.72
C THR A 13 -12.50 0.68 -3.15
N GLN A 14 -12.65 -0.64 -3.17
CA GLN A 14 -11.64 -1.55 -3.70
C GLN A 14 -11.22 -1.12 -5.11
N HIS A 15 -9.91 -1.20 -5.36
CA HIS A 15 -9.24 -0.75 -6.59
C HIS A 15 -9.23 0.76 -6.85
N ALA A 16 -9.83 1.59 -6.00
CA ALA A 16 -9.62 3.03 -6.09
C ALA A 16 -8.14 3.38 -5.83
N GLU A 17 -7.60 4.34 -6.56
CA GLU A 17 -6.30 4.91 -6.24
C GLU A 17 -6.39 5.62 -4.88
N VAL A 18 -5.51 5.23 -3.95
CA VAL A 18 -5.51 5.74 -2.57
C VAL A 18 -4.20 6.46 -2.23
N SER A 19 -3.10 6.15 -2.93
CA SER A 19 -1.82 6.82 -2.72
C SER A 19 -1.00 6.77 -4.01
N VAL A 20 -0.09 7.72 -4.19
CA VAL A 20 0.86 7.74 -5.32
C VAL A 20 2.27 7.79 -4.76
N VAL A 21 3.16 6.97 -5.29
CA VAL A 21 4.59 6.98 -4.96
C VAL A 21 5.39 7.46 -6.15
N GLU A 22 6.38 8.31 -5.89
CA GLU A 22 7.30 8.77 -6.92
C GLU A 22 8.75 8.48 -6.55
N SER A 23 9.46 7.97 -7.54
CA SER A 23 10.90 7.79 -7.54
C SER A 23 11.52 8.66 -8.64
N VAL A 24 12.85 8.71 -8.70
CA VAL A 24 13.56 9.37 -9.81
C VAL A 24 13.34 8.69 -11.17
N LYS A 25 12.72 7.51 -11.21
CA LYS A 25 12.52 6.71 -12.43
C LYS A 25 11.07 6.66 -12.89
N ALA A 26 10.13 6.66 -11.95
CA ALA A 26 8.74 6.38 -12.22
C ALA A 26 7.85 6.91 -11.08
N ALA A 27 6.61 7.22 -11.45
CA ALA A 27 5.47 7.36 -10.54
C ALA A 27 4.62 6.08 -10.62
N SER A 28 4.03 5.66 -9.50
CA SER A 28 3.17 4.48 -9.43
C SER A 28 2.04 4.69 -8.43
N SER A 29 0.86 4.23 -8.79
CA SER A 29 -0.34 4.30 -7.95
C SER A 29 -0.42 3.08 -7.02
N ILE A 30 -0.82 3.32 -5.78
CA ILE A 30 -1.23 2.31 -4.82
C ILE A 30 -2.76 2.32 -4.80
N ASN A 31 -3.34 1.14 -4.99
CA ASN A 31 -4.79 0.96 -5.03
C ASN A 31 -5.29 0.32 -3.73
N MET A 32 -6.52 0.68 -3.35
CA MET A 32 -7.16 0.16 -2.17
C MET A 32 -7.40 -1.36 -2.30
N PRO A 33 -6.96 -2.18 -1.33
CA PRO A 33 -7.08 -3.63 -1.44
C PRO A 33 -8.51 -4.14 -1.21
N LEU A 34 -9.31 -3.42 -0.43
CA LEU A 34 -10.69 -3.76 -0.03
C LEU A 34 -11.49 -2.46 0.19
N ASP A 35 -12.82 -2.51 0.08
CA ASP A 35 -13.67 -1.41 0.53
C ASP A 35 -13.41 -1.10 2.02
N GLY A 36 -13.22 0.17 2.37
CA GLY A 36 -12.89 0.52 3.76
C GLY A 36 -12.61 2.00 4.00
N ASP A 37 -12.49 2.34 5.28
CA ASP A 37 -12.21 3.70 5.77
C ASP A 37 -10.75 3.84 6.17
N VAL A 38 -10.02 4.76 5.55
CA VAL A 38 -8.67 5.12 6.01
C VAL A 38 -8.79 5.91 7.31
N VAL A 39 -8.13 5.42 8.36
CA VAL A 39 -8.22 5.97 9.73
C VAL A 39 -6.91 6.57 10.23
N GLU A 40 -5.79 6.27 9.57
CA GLU A 40 -4.47 6.77 9.97
C GLU A 40 -3.54 6.83 8.76
N VAL A 41 -2.66 7.83 8.72
CA VAL A 41 -1.60 7.97 7.71
C VAL A 41 -0.24 8.19 8.38
N ASN A 42 0.83 7.71 7.74
CA ASN A 42 2.17 7.86 8.25
C ASN A 42 2.79 9.20 7.82
N SER A 43 2.53 10.26 8.58
CA SER A 43 3.08 11.60 8.31
C SER A 43 4.61 11.67 8.36
N ALA A 44 5.31 10.64 8.86
CA ALA A 44 6.77 10.59 8.76
C ALA A 44 7.25 10.51 7.30
N LEU A 45 6.43 9.97 6.39
CA LEU A 45 6.79 9.83 4.97
C LEU A 45 6.85 11.18 4.23
N ASP A 46 6.27 12.25 4.78
CA ASP A 46 6.39 13.60 4.21
C ASP A 46 7.82 14.12 4.32
N ALA A 47 8.52 13.77 5.41
CA ALA A 47 9.89 14.20 5.69
C ALA A 47 10.93 13.13 5.34
N THR A 48 10.55 11.85 5.38
CA THR A 48 11.45 10.70 5.25
C THR A 48 10.84 9.63 4.33
N PRO A 49 10.56 9.94 3.06
CA PRO A 49 9.95 9.00 2.11
C PRO A 49 10.83 7.77 1.85
N GLU A 50 12.14 7.85 2.08
CA GLU A 50 13.09 6.74 1.97
C GLU A 50 12.78 5.55 2.89
N LEU A 51 12.02 5.75 3.98
CA LEU A 51 11.56 4.67 4.87
C LEU A 51 10.80 3.57 4.11
N VAL A 52 10.09 3.92 3.03
CA VAL A 52 9.41 2.94 2.17
C VAL A 52 10.39 1.92 1.59
N ASN A 53 11.61 2.34 1.27
CA ASN A 53 12.63 1.46 0.73
C ASN A 53 13.41 0.73 1.83
N GLU A 54 13.62 1.37 2.97
CA GLU A 54 14.48 0.86 4.05
C GLU A 54 13.77 -0.14 4.96
N ASP A 55 12.49 0.10 5.26
CA ASP A 55 11.70 -0.71 6.21
C ASP A 55 10.22 -0.76 5.83
N ALA A 56 9.93 -1.32 4.65
CA ALA A 56 8.58 -1.35 4.05
C ALA A 56 7.50 -2.00 4.94
N LEU A 57 7.87 -2.98 5.77
CA LEU A 57 6.95 -3.71 6.66
C LEU A 57 6.95 -3.16 8.10
N GLY A 58 7.89 -2.28 8.44
CA GLY A 58 7.98 -1.61 9.74
C GLY A 58 7.64 -0.14 9.63
N ALA A 59 8.64 0.73 9.71
CA ALA A 59 8.47 2.19 9.75
C ALA A 59 7.95 2.81 8.44
N GLY A 60 8.04 2.10 7.31
CA GLY A 60 7.64 2.55 5.98
C GLY A 60 6.16 2.32 5.60
N TRP A 61 5.28 2.01 6.55
CA TRP A 61 3.85 1.86 6.29
C TRP A 61 3.21 3.16 5.79
N PHE A 62 2.17 3.09 4.95
CA PHE A 62 1.56 4.26 4.32
C PHE A 62 0.34 4.76 5.09
N PHE A 63 -0.63 3.87 5.27
CA PHE A 63 -1.90 4.17 5.93
C PHE A 63 -2.44 2.93 6.66
N ARG A 64 -3.36 3.13 7.59
CA ARG A 64 -4.19 2.09 8.20
C ARG A 64 -5.64 2.35 7.83
N PHE A 65 -6.38 1.28 7.61
CA PHE A 65 -7.80 1.37 7.28
C PHE A 65 -8.59 0.28 7.99
N VAL A 66 -9.91 0.50 8.10
CA VAL A 66 -10.86 -0.49 8.60
C VAL A 66 -11.64 -1.04 7.40
N PRO A 67 -11.54 -2.34 7.06
CA PRO A 67 -12.36 -2.94 6.01
C PRO A 67 -13.85 -2.87 6.35
N GLN A 68 -14.70 -2.63 5.36
CA GLN A 68 -16.16 -2.68 5.54
C GLN A 68 -16.63 -4.11 5.87
N ASP A 69 -16.00 -5.12 5.27
CA ASP A 69 -16.19 -6.54 5.63
C ASP A 69 -14.85 -7.15 6.05
N ALA A 70 -14.75 -7.54 7.32
CA ALA A 70 -13.56 -8.18 7.87
C ALA A 70 -13.27 -9.53 7.20
N ASN A 71 -14.27 -10.23 6.67
CA ASN A 71 -14.07 -11.53 6.03
C ASN A 71 -13.48 -11.40 4.62
N ALA A 72 -13.56 -10.22 4.00
CA ALA A 72 -13.02 -9.97 2.66
C ALA A 72 -11.48 -10.15 2.61
N ILE A 73 -10.81 -10.09 3.76
CA ILE A 73 -9.37 -10.39 3.88
C ILE A 73 -9.03 -11.82 3.44
N HIS A 74 -9.96 -12.77 3.55
CA HIS A 74 -9.76 -14.15 3.11
C HIS A 74 -9.74 -14.30 1.58
N GLY A 75 -10.14 -13.26 0.84
CA GLY A 75 -9.99 -13.20 -0.61
C GLY A 75 -8.61 -12.75 -1.08
N LEU A 76 -7.76 -12.25 -0.17
CA LEU A 76 -6.40 -11.84 -0.48
C LEU A 76 -5.43 -13.04 -0.48
N LEU A 77 -4.28 -12.87 -1.13
CA LEU A 77 -3.23 -13.87 -1.11
C LEU A 77 -2.59 -13.95 0.28
N ASP A 78 -2.33 -15.17 0.74
CA ASP A 78 -1.40 -15.39 1.85
C ASP A 78 0.06 -15.23 1.39
N GLN A 79 0.99 -15.27 2.35
CA GLN A 79 2.41 -15.09 2.08
C GLN A 79 2.94 -16.13 1.08
N ASP A 80 2.60 -17.41 1.28
CA ASP A 80 3.08 -18.50 0.44
C ASP A 80 2.57 -18.37 -1.01
N ALA A 81 1.32 -17.93 -1.19
CA ALA A 81 0.74 -17.69 -2.51
C ALA A 81 1.36 -16.48 -3.19
N TYR A 82 1.65 -15.41 -2.45
CA TYR A 82 2.32 -14.23 -2.98
C TYR A 82 3.77 -14.52 -3.40
N ASP A 83 4.51 -15.30 -2.61
CA ASP A 83 5.88 -15.72 -2.94
C ASP A 83 5.92 -16.56 -4.24
N ARG A 84 4.94 -17.46 -4.42
CA ARG A 84 4.79 -18.21 -5.67
C ARG A 84 4.51 -17.30 -6.86
N LEU A 85 3.66 -16.30 -6.69
CA LEU A 85 3.34 -15.31 -7.73
C LEU A 85 4.58 -14.52 -8.15
N ILE A 86 5.34 -13.99 -7.18
CA ILE A 86 6.56 -13.22 -7.47
C ILE A 86 7.59 -14.10 -8.20
N LYS A 87 7.81 -15.33 -7.73
CA LYS A 87 8.76 -16.25 -8.36
C LYS A 87 8.38 -16.53 -9.81
N ALA A 88 7.09 -16.79 -10.09
CA ALA A 88 6.61 -17.04 -11.45
C ALA A 88 6.82 -15.82 -12.36
N ASN A 89 6.61 -14.60 -11.85
CA ASN A 89 6.79 -13.36 -12.61
C ASN A 89 8.26 -12.97 -12.83
N ALA A 90 9.20 -13.49 -12.02
CA ALA A 90 10.63 -13.22 -12.16
C ALA A 90 11.32 -14.12 -13.21
N GLU A 91 10.69 -15.23 -13.59
CA GLU A 91 11.20 -16.21 -14.57
C GLU A 91 10.74 -15.90 -16.01
N THR A 92 9.99 -14.81 -16.21
CA THR A 92 9.51 -14.27 -17.49
C THR A 92 10.14 -12.92 -17.81
#